data_AF-A0A941G7B4-F1
#
_entry.id   AF-A0A941G7B4-F1
#
_cell.length_a   1.000
_cell.length_b   1.000
_cell.length_c   1.000
_cell.angle_alpha   90.00
_cell.angle_beta   90.00
_cell.angle_gamma   90.00
#
_symmetry.space_group_name_H-M   'P 1'
#
loop_
_entity.id
_entity.type
_entity.pdbx_description
1 polymer ?
#
loop_
_entity_poly.entity_id
_entity_poly.type
_entity_poly.pdbx_seq_one_letter_code
_entity_poly.pdbx_strand_id
1 'polypeptide(L)'
;MGNLFTHGSDHDVSIVSAGRDIVRSNFIVAGPGVLEVEAGRHLRAEDKGSLISLGPVVAGDTRRGAAIALTAGAGAAGPDYRALLDYYLGGAADPSRPLTDQGKPFKTYEAELLLWLVQRHGYTGAVEDAPAYLAALPPEQQRIFARQVYFAELRAGGREYNARDSARQGSYLRGRQAIAALFPERGPDGAARVYDGDITLYGGTGLRSIVGGDIQVLSPGGQQVYGVEGAAPPASAGVVTQGAGEISLYARRSILLGQSRIMTTFGGGILAWSAEGDINAGRGAKTTVVYTPPRRVYDTVGNVALSPNAPSSGAGIA
;
A
#
# COMPACT_ATOMS: atom_id res chain seq x y z
N MET A 1 -5.71 15.21 20.47
CA MET A 1 -6.97 14.81 19.80
C MET A 1 -6.61 14.45 18.36
N GLY A 2 -7.01 13.26 17.89
CA GLY A 2 -6.71 12.81 16.53
C GLY A 2 -7.85 13.11 15.57
N ASN A 3 -7.56 13.17 14.27
CA ASN A 3 -8.59 13.30 13.24
C ASN A 3 -9.24 11.93 13.02
N LEU A 4 -10.56 11.82 13.19
CA LEU A 4 -11.31 10.58 13.01
C LEU A 4 -12.20 10.65 11.76
N PHE A 5 -12.08 9.64 10.90
CA PHE A 5 -12.96 9.37 9.77
C PHE A 5 -13.81 8.13 10.06
N THR A 6 -15.04 8.11 9.58
CA THR A 6 -15.95 6.97 9.74
C THR A 6 -16.52 6.58 8.39
N HIS A 7 -16.33 5.33 8.01
CA HIS A 7 -16.82 4.71 6.78
C HIS A 7 -17.94 3.71 7.08
N GLY A 8 -19.01 3.77 6.30
CA GLY A 8 -20.14 2.84 6.35
C GLY A 8 -20.10 1.78 5.24
N SER A 9 -19.44 2.08 4.13
CA SER A 9 -19.34 1.24 2.93
C SER A 9 -17.89 0.89 2.57
N ASP A 10 -17.67 -0.23 1.89
CA ASP A 10 -16.36 -0.61 1.34
C ASP A 10 -15.94 0.26 0.14
N HIS A 11 -16.88 1.00 -0.44
CA HIS A 11 -16.61 2.06 -1.42
C HIS A 11 -16.18 3.39 -0.81
N ASP A 12 -16.31 3.58 0.50
CA ASP A 12 -15.97 4.87 1.09
C ASP A 12 -14.47 5.13 0.99
N VAL A 13 -14.13 6.35 0.58
CA VAL A 13 -12.75 6.83 0.52
C VAL A 13 -12.66 8.17 1.24
N SER A 14 -11.71 8.28 2.17
CA SER A 14 -11.32 9.57 2.74
C SER A 14 -9.93 9.94 2.27
N ILE A 15 -9.75 11.17 1.83
CA ILE A 15 -8.49 11.66 1.28
C ILE A 15 -7.98 12.79 2.16
N VAL A 16 -6.73 12.67 2.60
CA VAL A 16 -5.96 13.74 3.23
C VAL A 16 -4.85 14.12 2.27
N SER A 17 -4.85 15.36 1.80
CA SER A 17 -3.85 15.83 0.85
C SER A 17 -3.20 17.12 1.33
N ALA A 18 -1.87 17.19 1.21
CA ALA A 18 -1.09 18.41 1.40
C ALA A 18 -0.16 18.62 0.20
N GLY A 19 -0.20 19.82 -0.40
CA GLY A 19 0.62 20.13 -1.57
C GLY A 19 2.13 20.09 -1.33
N ARG A 20 2.59 20.04 -0.07
CA ARG A 20 4.00 19.90 0.31
C ARG A 20 4.19 18.84 1.38
N ASP A 21 4.09 19.21 2.65
CA ASP A 21 4.47 18.33 3.75
C ASP A 21 3.29 18.05 4.69
N ILE A 22 3.19 16.81 5.17
CA ILE A 22 2.35 16.44 6.32
C ILE A 22 3.28 16.19 7.51
N VAL A 23 3.09 16.92 8.59
CA VAL A 23 4.01 16.89 9.75
C VAL A 23 3.23 16.58 11.03
N ARG A 24 3.73 15.63 11.83
CA ARG A 24 3.26 15.26 13.18
C ARG A 24 1.74 15.10 13.29
N SER A 25 1.12 14.58 12.24
CA SER A 25 -0.35 14.48 12.12
C SER A 25 -0.84 13.09 12.49
N ASN A 26 -2.03 13.03 13.09
CA ASN A 26 -2.69 11.79 13.50
C ASN A 26 -3.98 11.61 12.73
N PHE A 27 -4.12 10.48 12.04
CA PHE A 27 -5.32 10.12 11.28
C PHE A 27 -5.82 8.75 11.72
N ILE A 28 -7.10 8.67 12.02
CA ILE A 28 -7.77 7.46 12.45
C ILE A 28 -8.96 7.25 11.53
N VAL A 29 -9.11 6.03 11.01
CA VAL A 29 -10.28 5.63 10.21
C VAL A 29 -10.96 4.43 10.86
N ALA A 30 -12.28 4.50 10.95
CA ALA A 30 -13.14 3.43 11.45
C ALA A 30 -14.09 2.97 10.33
N GLY A 31 -14.34 1.66 10.26
CA GLY A 31 -15.13 1.03 9.19
C GLY A 31 -14.29 0.47 8.04
N PRO A 32 -14.93 -0.14 7.02
CA PRO A 32 -14.29 -0.61 5.79
C PRO A 32 -13.93 0.56 4.85
N GLY A 33 -13.35 0.31 3.68
CA GLY A 33 -13.05 1.37 2.70
C GLY A 33 -11.55 1.69 2.59
N VAL A 34 -11.20 2.93 2.25
CA VAL A 34 -9.80 3.36 2.08
C VAL A 34 -9.56 4.75 2.68
N LEU A 35 -8.49 4.88 3.47
CA LEU A 35 -7.90 6.17 3.83
C LEU A 35 -6.69 6.43 2.93
N GLU A 36 -6.78 7.42 2.05
CA GLU A 36 -5.66 7.92 1.25
C GLU A 36 -5.01 9.12 1.94
N VAL A 37 -3.69 9.09 2.07
CA VAL A 37 -2.89 10.19 2.62
C VAL A 37 -1.80 10.54 1.62
N GLU A 38 -1.78 11.79 1.17
CA GLU A 38 -0.89 12.27 0.12
C GLU A 38 -0.14 13.52 0.59
N ALA A 39 1.20 13.47 0.56
CA ALA A 39 2.05 14.63 0.74
C ALA A 39 2.86 14.88 -0.54
N GLY A 40 2.80 16.10 -1.08
CA GLY A 40 3.53 16.45 -2.30
C GLY A 40 5.06 16.24 -2.19
N ARG A 41 5.60 16.31 -0.97
CA ARG A 41 7.02 16.14 -0.63
C ARG A 41 7.22 15.23 0.58
N HIS A 42 7.24 15.71 1.82
CA HIS A 42 7.54 14.85 2.97
C HIS A 42 6.31 14.49 3.80
N LEU A 43 6.25 13.23 4.28
CA LEU A 43 5.46 12.90 5.47
C LEU A 43 6.39 12.66 6.64
N ARG A 44 6.27 13.47 7.69
CA ARG A 44 7.14 13.43 8.87
C ARG A 44 6.32 13.30 10.15
N ALA A 45 6.17 12.09 10.68
CA ALA A 45 5.44 11.88 11.93
C ALA A 45 6.27 12.25 13.18
N GLU A 46 7.61 12.12 13.12
CA GLU A 46 8.57 12.58 14.15
C GLU A 46 8.17 12.22 15.60
N ASP A 47 7.94 10.94 15.89
CA ASP A 47 7.48 10.42 17.19
C ASP A 47 6.06 10.83 17.63
N LYS A 48 5.34 11.66 16.85
CA LYS A 48 4.08 12.31 17.28
C LYS A 48 2.87 12.10 16.36
N GLY A 49 3.06 11.49 15.19
CA GLY A 49 2.00 11.20 14.23
C GLY A 49 1.74 9.70 14.07
N SER A 50 0.54 9.29 13.69
CA SER A 50 0.20 7.89 13.40
C SER A 50 -1.00 7.80 12.48
N LEU A 51 -1.03 6.77 11.64
CA LEU A 51 -2.17 6.45 10.80
C LEU A 51 -2.73 5.11 11.27
N ILE A 52 -3.98 5.09 11.70
CA ILE A 52 -4.59 3.93 12.34
C ILE A 52 -5.93 3.61 11.69
N SER A 53 -6.07 2.41 11.15
CA SER A 53 -7.35 1.82 10.77
C SER A 53 -7.84 0.94 11.92
N LEU A 54 -8.96 1.34 12.51
CA LEU A 54 -9.54 0.68 13.69
C LEU A 54 -10.31 -0.58 13.34
N GLY A 55 -10.85 -0.68 12.12
CA GLY A 55 -11.87 -1.67 11.81
C GLY A 55 -13.29 -1.21 12.14
N PRO A 56 -14.25 -2.15 12.12
CA PRO A 56 -15.64 -1.84 12.43
C PRO A 56 -15.81 -1.46 13.90
N VAL A 57 -16.45 -0.31 14.14
CA VAL A 57 -16.72 0.22 15.49
C VAL A 57 -18.12 -0.12 16.01
N VAL A 58 -18.99 -0.65 15.15
CA VAL A 58 -20.32 -1.13 15.50
C VAL A 58 -20.23 -2.59 15.97
N ALA A 59 -20.96 -2.93 17.04
CA ALA A 59 -21.02 -4.31 17.53
C ALA A 59 -21.69 -5.23 16.48
N GLY A 60 -21.14 -6.43 16.29
CA GLY A 60 -21.64 -7.41 15.31
C GLY A 60 -21.17 -7.19 13.87
N ASP A 61 -20.53 -6.06 13.54
CA ASP A 61 -19.92 -5.86 12.23
C ASP A 61 -18.56 -6.58 12.16
N THR A 62 -18.47 -7.53 11.22
CA THR A 62 -17.32 -8.42 11.01
C THR A 62 -16.50 -8.04 9.78
N ARG A 63 -16.82 -6.93 9.10
CA ARG A 63 -16.07 -6.49 7.92
C ARG A 63 -14.63 -6.09 8.30
N ARG A 64 -13.73 -6.15 7.32
CA ARG A 64 -12.34 -5.68 7.49
C ARG A 64 -12.32 -4.16 7.66
N GLY A 65 -11.29 -3.66 8.35
CA GLY A 65 -11.02 -2.24 8.42
C GLY A 65 -10.57 -1.66 7.09
N ALA A 66 -10.62 -0.33 7.02
CA ALA A 66 -10.18 0.42 5.86
C ALA A 66 -8.70 0.16 5.56
N ALA A 67 -8.36 0.06 4.28
CA ALA A 67 -6.98 0.07 3.83
C ALA A 67 -6.37 1.47 4.00
N ILE A 68 -5.06 1.54 4.22
CA ILE A 68 -4.31 2.79 4.29
C ILE A 68 -3.41 2.87 3.06
N ALA A 69 -3.61 3.89 2.22
CA ALA A 69 -2.73 4.19 1.09
C ALA A 69 -2.00 5.50 1.37
N LEU A 70 -0.69 5.43 1.59
CA LEU A 70 0.16 6.56 1.89
C LEU A 70 1.10 6.84 0.72
N THR A 71 1.10 8.07 0.21
CA THR A 71 2.07 8.54 -0.78
C THR A 71 2.76 9.80 -0.30
N ALA A 72 4.08 9.85 -0.39
CA ALA A 72 4.84 11.10 -0.21
C ALA A 72 5.89 11.27 -1.30
N GLY A 73 6.05 12.50 -1.78
CA GLY A 73 7.09 12.86 -2.75
C GLY A 73 6.71 12.63 -4.20
N ALA A 74 5.40 12.51 -4.48
CA ALA A 74 4.86 12.44 -5.83
C ALA A 74 4.67 13.82 -6.49
N GLY A 75 5.05 14.92 -5.80
CA GLY A 75 4.78 16.28 -6.24
C GLY A 75 3.29 16.66 -6.16
N ALA A 76 2.96 17.88 -6.58
CA ALA A 76 1.58 18.38 -6.57
C ALA A 76 0.66 17.64 -7.56
N ALA A 77 1.23 17.09 -8.64
CA ALA A 77 0.49 16.32 -9.63
C ALA A 77 0.13 14.90 -9.15
N GLY A 78 0.85 14.38 -8.15
CA GLY A 78 0.67 13.02 -7.65
C GLY A 78 1.13 11.94 -8.65
N PRO A 79 0.87 10.66 -8.32
CA PRO A 79 1.12 9.53 -9.21
C PRO A 79 0.21 9.56 -10.45
N ASP A 80 0.71 9.10 -11.60
CA ASP A 80 -0.05 9.04 -12.85
C ASP A 80 -0.84 7.73 -12.98
N TYR A 81 -1.88 7.60 -12.17
CA TYR A 81 -2.71 6.40 -12.16
C TYR A 81 -3.41 6.15 -13.49
N ARG A 82 -3.73 7.21 -14.24
CA ARG A 82 -4.33 7.08 -15.57
C ARG A 82 -3.34 6.51 -16.57
N ALA A 83 -2.12 7.03 -16.65
CA ALA A 83 -1.09 6.50 -17.53
C ALA A 83 -0.79 5.03 -17.23
N LEU A 84 -0.77 4.64 -15.94
CA LEU A 84 -0.61 3.24 -15.54
C LEU A 84 -1.75 2.36 -16.07
N LEU A 85 -3.00 2.77 -15.88
CA LEU A 85 -4.15 1.99 -16.33
C LEU A 85 -4.22 1.91 -17.86
N ASP A 86 -4.01 3.01 -18.56
CA ASP A 86 -3.97 3.04 -20.03
C ASP A 86 -2.87 2.11 -20.56
N TYR A 87 -1.72 2.03 -19.89
CA TYR A 87 -0.62 1.12 -20.25
C TYR A 87 -0.99 -0.36 -20.06
N TYR A 88 -1.60 -0.72 -18.93
CA TYR A 88 -1.90 -2.12 -18.58
C TYR A 88 -3.23 -2.66 -19.14
N LEU A 89 -4.07 -1.79 -19.69
CA LEU A 89 -5.32 -2.14 -20.38
C LEU A 89 -5.24 -1.91 -21.90
N GLY A 90 -4.09 -1.47 -22.42
CA GLY A 90 -3.87 -1.15 -23.83
C GLY A 90 -3.27 -2.27 -24.69
N GLY A 91 -3.01 -3.45 -24.12
CA GLY A 91 -2.48 -4.63 -24.81
C GLY A 91 -1.06 -5.03 -24.40
N ALA A 92 -0.67 -6.27 -24.71
CA ALA A 92 0.58 -6.88 -24.26
C ALA A 92 1.75 -6.77 -25.27
N ALA A 93 2.97 -6.90 -24.75
CA ALA A 93 4.19 -7.13 -25.51
C ALA A 93 4.19 -8.51 -26.19
N ASP A 94 4.87 -8.63 -27.32
CA ASP A 94 4.96 -9.89 -28.07
C ASP A 94 5.97 -10.84 -27.39
N PRO A 95 5.54 -12.02 -26.90
CA PRO A 95 6.41 -12.97 -26.21
C PRO A 95 7.39 -13.70 -27.14
N SER A 96 7.18 -13.66 -28.46
CA SER A 96 8.09 -14.26 -29.45
C SER A 96 9.33 -13.40 -29.73
N ARG A 97 9.29 -12.12 -29.35
CA ARG A 97 10.41 -11.20 -29.52
C ARG A 97 11.41 -11.32 -28.35
N PRO A 98 12.68 -10.95 -28.56
CA PRO A 98 13.67 -10.90 -27.48
C PRO A 98 13.21 -10.04 -26.30
N LEU A 99 13.73 -10.34 -25.10
CA LEU A 99 13.44 -9.58 -23.89
C LEU A 99 14.07 -8.18 -23.95
N THR A 100 13.36 -7.25 -24.58
CA THR A 100 13.66 -5.82 -24.60
C THR A 100 12.41 -5.05 -24.21
N ASP A 101 12.59 -3.77 -23.87
CA ASP A 101 11.42 -2.89 -23.69
C ASP A 101 10.73 -2.68 -25.04
N GLN A 102 9.49 -3.15 -25.15
CA GLN A 102 8.66 -3.00 -26.35
C GLN A 102 7.69 -1.82 -26.23
N GLY A 103 7.75 -1.03 -25.15
CA GLY A 103 6.77 0.01 -24.85
C GLY A 103 5.39 -0.55 -24.51
N LYS A 104 5.31 -1.84 -24.15
CA LYS A 104 4.08 -2.55 -23.79
C LYS A 104 4.32 -3.46 -22.58
N PRO A 105 3.30 -3.69 -21.75
CA PRO A 105 3.41 -4.57 -20.59
C PRO A 105 3.52 -6.05 -21.01
N PHE A 106 4.18 -6.88 -20.21
CA PHE A 106 4.24 -8.32 -20.45
C PHE A 106 2.97 -9.09 -20.08
N LYS A 107 2.05 -8.43 -19.38
CA LYS A 107 0.75 -8.95 -18.95
C LYS A 107 -0.26 -7.80 -18.94
N THR A 108 -1.47 -8.06 -19.39
CA THR A 108 -2.60 -7.15 -19.23
C THR A 108 -3.51 -7.60 -18.09
N TYR A 109 -4.41 -6.71 -17.65
CA TYR A 109 -5.22 -6.89 -16.44
C TYR A 109 -6.73 -6.80 -16.70
N GLU A 110 -7.21 -7.04 -17.92
CA GLU A 110 -8.64 -6.95 -18.24
C GLU A 110 -9.48 -7.98 -17.47
N ALA A 111 -8.96 -9.20 -17.28
CA ALA A 111 -9.64 -10.25 -16.52
C ALA A 111 -9.72 -9.89 -15.03
N GLU A 112 -8.63 -9.41 -14.44
CA GLU A 112 -8.60 -8.93 -13.06
C GLU A 112 -9.48 -7.70 -12.86
N LEU A 113 -9.53 -6.79 -13.85
CA LEU A 113 -10.43 -5.64 -13.84
C LEU A 113 -11.88 -6.10 -13.78
N LEU A 114 -12.29 -7.02 -14.67
CA LEU A 114 -13.64 -7.55 -14.69
C LEU A 114 -14.01 -8.17 -13.34
N LEU A 115 -13.13 -9.02 -12.78
CA LEU A 115 -13.35 -9.63 -11.48
C LEU A 115 -13.51 -8.58 -10.38
N TRP A 116 -12.65 -7.55 -10.37
CA TRP A 116 -12.70 -6.47 -9.40
C TRP A 116 -14.00 -5.67 -9.51
N LEU A 117 -14.45 -5.35 -10.72
CA LEU A 117 -15.72 -4.66 -10.96
C LEU A 117 -16.94 -5.49 -10.56
N VAL A 118 -16.94 -6.80 -10.84
CA VAL A 118 -18.01 -7.72 -10.41
C VAL A 118 -18.08 -7.77 -8.89
N GLN A 119 -16.94 -7.99 -8.22
CA GLN A 119 -16.89 -8.18 -6.77
C GLN A 119 -17.19 -6.90 -5.99
N ARG A 120 -16.62 -5.77 -6.43
CA ARG A 120 -16.72 -4.50 -5.72
C ARG A 120 -17.92 -3.69 -6.16
N HIS A 121 -18.19 -3.60 -7.46
CA HIS A 121 -19.21 -2.71 -8.00
C HIS A 121 -20.47 -3.43 -8.51
N GLY A 122 -20.54 -4.77 -8.36
CA GLY A 122 -21.69 -5.55 -8.84
C GLY A 122 -21.86 -5.48 -10.35
N TYR A 123 -20.78 -5.29 -11.09
CA TYR A 123 -20.81 -5.11 -12.54
C TYR A 123 -21.35 -6.35 -13.26
N THR A 124 -22.32 -6.17 -14.17
CA THR A 124 -22.95 -7.24 -14.96
C THR A 124 -22.88 -6.98 -16.47
N GLY A 125 -22.09 -6.00 -16.91
CA GLY A 125 -21.94 -5.65 -18.32
C GLY A 125 -21.01 -6.58 -19.10
N ALA A 126 -20.81 -6.28 -20.38
CA ALA A 126 -19.89 -7.03 -21.23
C ALA A 126 -18.43 -6.82 -20.82
N VAL A 127 -17.55 -7.75 -21.20
CA VAL A 127 -16.12 -7.70 -20.84
C VAL A 127 -15.42 -6.52 -21.51
N GLU A 128 -15.81 -6.25 -22.74
CA GLU A 128 -15.26 -5.19 -23.60
C GLU A 128 -15.59 -3.79 -23.07
N ASP A 129 -16.69 -3.66 -22.32
CA ASP A 129 -17.15 -2.40 -21.73
C ASP A 129 -16.49 -2.12 -20.36
N ALA A 130 -15.79 -3.10 -19.76
CA ALA A 130 -15.20 -2.97 -18.43
C ALA A 130 -14.18 -1.81 -18.30
N PRO A 131 -13.27 -1.55 -19.28
CA PRO A 131 -12.37 -0.40 -19.21
C PRO A 131 -13.11 0.94 -19.26
N ALA A 132 -14.18 1.04 -20.05
CA ALA A 132 -15.00 2.25 -20.12
C ALA A 132 -15.76 2.49 -18.81
N TYR A 133 -16.26 1.41 -18.19
CA TYR A 133 -16.88 1.48 -16.87
C TYR A 133 -15.88 1.96 -15.80
N LEU A 134 -14.66 1.41 -15.78
CA LEU A 134 -13.59 1.87 -14.89
C LEU A 134 -13.30 3.36 -15.07
N ALA A 135 -13.18 3.82 -16.32
CA ALA A 135 -12.90 5.22 -16.63
C ALA A 135 -14.01 6.18 -16.17
N ALA A 136 -15.23 5.69 -16.02
CA ALA A 136 -16.38 6.44 -15.51
C ALA A 136 -16.51 6.44 -13.97
N LEU A 137 -15.77 5.59 -13.26
CA LEU A 137 -15.76 5.58 -11.79
C LEU A 137 -15.11 6.85 -11.24
N PRO A 138 -15.41 7.23 -9.99
CA PRO A 138 -14.69 8.31 -9.32
C PRO A 138 -13.17 8.06 -9.32
N PRO A 139 -12.33 9.09 -9.50
CA PRO A 139 -10.88 8.92 -9.65
C PRO A 139 -10.26 8.05 -8.53
N GLU A 140 -10.67 8.27 -7.29
CA GLU A 140 -10.26 7.52 -6.11
C GLU A 140 -10.53 6.01 -6.20
N GLN A 141 -11.62 5.57 -6.83
CA GLN A 141 -11.85 4.14 -7.09
C GLN A 141 -10.90 3.61 -8.17
N GLN A 142 -10.63 4.41 -9.20
CA GLN A 142 -9.65 4.05 -10.24
C GLN A 142 -8.26 3.87 -9.63
N ARG A 143 -7.87 4.75 -8.68
CA ARG A 143 -6.58 4.67 -7.96
C ARG A 143 -6.42 3.38 -7.16
N ILE A 144 -7.50 2.89 -6.54
CA ILE A 144 -7.48 1.62 -5.79
C ILE A 144 -7.09 0.47 -6.71
N PHE A 145 -7.76 0.34 -7.86
CA PHE A 145 -7.42 -0.71 -8.82
C PHE A 145 -6.02 -0.51 -9.43
N ALA A 146 -5.66 0.73 -9.78
CA ALA A 146 -4.35 1.07 -10.30
C ALA A 146 -3.21 0.66 -9.34
N ARG A 147 -3.36 0.88 -8.03
CA ARG A 147 -2.38 0.41 -7.02
C ARG A 147 -2.31 -1.11 -6.93
N GLN A 148 -3.42 -1.83 -7.11
CA GLN A 148 -3.41 -3.29 -7.16
C GLN A 148 -2.58 -3.79 -8.35
N VAL A 149 -2.79 -3.21 -9.54
CA VAL A 149 -1.99 -3.50 -10.74
C VAL A 149 -0.52 -3.19 -10.50
N TYR A 150 -0.21 -1.99 -9.98
CA TYR A 150 1.15 -1.56 -9.70
C TYR A 150 1.92 -2.54 -8.80
N PHE A 151 1.36 -2.90 -7.64
CA PHE A 151 2.03 -3.81 -6.72
C PHE A 151 2.02 -5.27 -7.21
N ALA A 152 1.04 -5.69 -8.01
CA ALA A 152 1.07 -6.98 -8.67
C ALA A 152 2.25 -7.08 -9.64
N GLU A 153 2.55 -6.03 -10.40
CA GLU A 153 3.67 -5.97 -11.32
C GLU A 153 5.03 -5.96 -10.61
N LEU A 154 5.18 -5.18 -9.53
CA LEU A 154 6.39 -5.22 -8.71
C LEU A 154 6.62 -6.60 -8.10
N ARG A 155 5.56 -7.23 -7.58
CA ARG A 155 5.61 -8.59 -7.03
C ARG A 155 6.02 -9.60 -8.10
N ALA A 156 5.40 -9.54 -9.28
CA ALA A 156 5.71 -10.45 -10.37
C ALA A 156 7.14 -10.25 -10.89
N GLY A 157 7.58 -8.99 -11.08
CA GLY A 157 8.95 -8.67 -11.48
C GLY A 157 10.00 -9.18 -10.48
N GLY A 158 9.73 -9.07 -9.18
CA GLY A 158 10.62 -9.62 -8.15
C GLY A 158 10.69 -11.15 -8.14
N ARG A 159 9.56 -11.83 -8.37
CA ARG A 159 9.52 -13.31 -8.45
C ARG A 159 10.19 -13.84 -9.72
N GLU A 160 9.92 -13.20 -10.86
CA GLU A 160 10.48 -13.59 -12.16
C GLU A 160 12.00 -13.50 -12.20
N TYR A 161 12.60 -12.54 -11.48
CA TYR A 161 14.05 -12.39 -11.41
C TYR A 161 14.75 -13.69 -10.97
N ASN A 162 14.16 -14.43 -10.02
CA ASN A 162 14.73 -15.66 -9.47
C ASN A 162 14.12 -16.94 -10.08
N ALA A 163 13.12 -16.82 -10.95
CA ALA A 163 12.41 -17.96 -11.52
C ALA A 163 13.23 -18.57 -12.68
N ARG A 164 13.75 -19.78 -12.50
CA ARG A 164 14.62 -20.46 -13.48
C ARG A 164 13.94 -20.70 -14.83
N ASP A 165 12.62 -20.93 -14.81
CA ASP A 165 11.84 -21.22 -16.02
C ASP A 165 11.24 -19.94 -16.64
N SER A 166 11.61 -18.76 -16.13
CA SER A 166 11.13 -17.49 -16.66
C SER A 166 12.03 -16.99 -17.78
N ALA A 167 11.43 -16.60 -18.91
CA ALA A 167 12.11 -15.85 -19.97
C ALA A 167 12.69 -14.50 -19.48
N ARG A 168 12.33 -14.07 -18.27
CA ARG A 168 12.75 -12.83 -17.61
C ARG A 168 13.66 -13.06 -16.40
N GLN A 169 14.25 -14.25 -16.26
CA GLN A 169 15.22 -14.53 -15.20
C GLN A 169 16.34 -13.48 -15.20
N GLY A 170 16.70 -12.96 -14.03
CA GLY A 170 17.74 -11.94 -13.88
C GLY A 170 17.36 -10.54 -14.38
N SER A 171 16.09 -10.28 -14.75
CA SER A 171 15.65 -8.99 -15.26
C SER A 171 14.56 -8.36 -14.41
N TYR A 172 14.77 -7.11 -14.00
CA TYR A 172 13.75 -6.26 -13.38
C TYR A 172 12.99 -5.39 -14.38
N LEU A 173 13.05 -5.69 -15.69
CA LEU A 173 12.42 -4.87 -16.73
C LEU A 173 10.93 -4.65 -16.48
N ARG A 174 10.20 -5.71 -16.12
CA ARG A 174 8.76 -5.64 -15.80
C ARG A 174 8.46 -4.65 -14.66
N GLY A 175 9.23 -4.71 -13.57
CA GLY A 175 9.08 -3.78 -12.45
C GLY A 175 9.43 -2.34 -12.83
N ARG A 176 10.50 -2.14 -13.63
CA ARG A 176 10.88 -0.80 -14.13
C ARG A 176 9.81 -0.20 -15.04
N GLN A 177 9.16 -0.98 -15.89
CA GLN A 177 8.04 -0.52 -16.72
C GLN A 177 6.85 -0.07 -15.86
N ALA A 178 6.48 -0.83 -14.82
CA ALA A 178 5.42 -0.44 -13.89
C ALA A 178 5.75 0.88 -13.15
N ILE A 179 7.01 1.04 -12.71
CA ILE A 179 7.49 2.28 -12.07
C ILE A 179 7.41 3.45 -13.05
N ALA A 180 7.91 3.29 -14.27
CA ALA A 180 7.88 4.34 -15.28
C ALA A 180 6.45 4.72 -15.71
N ALA A 181 5.52 3.77 -15.71
CA ALA A 181 4.12 4.02 -16.05
C ALA A 181 3.38 4.82 -14.95
N LEU A 182 3.62 4.52 -13.67
CA LEU A 182 2.99 5.25 -12.56
C LEU A 182 3.70 6.57 -12.21
N PHE A 183 5.02 6.61 -12.38
CA PHE A 183 5.87 7.75 -12.04
C PHE A 183 6.72 8.17 -13.25
N PRO A 184 6.09 8.66 -14.33
CA PRO A 184 6.82 9.05 -15.53
C PRO A 184 7.71 10.27 -15.25
N GLU A 185 8.91 10.31 -15.85
CA GLU A 185 9.84 11.44 -15.73
C GLU A 185 9.40 12.68 -16.52
N ARG A 186 8.41 12.53 -17.41
CA ARG A 186 7.80 13.61 -18.17
C ARG A 186 6.28 13.52 -18.08
N GLY A 187 5.63 14.66 -17.94
CA GLY A 187 4.19 14.78 -18.00
C GLY A 187 3.65 14.66 -19.45
N PRO A 188 2.32 14.56 -19.60
CA PRO A 188 1.66 14.58 -20.91
C PRO A 188 1.96 15.85 -21.73
N ASP A 189 2.26 16.96 -21.05
CA ASP A 189 2.66 18.26 -21.62
C ASP A 189 4.16 18.31 -22.01
N GLY A 190 4.90 17.23 -21.79
CA GLY A 190 6.35 17.16 -22.01
C GLY A 190 7.19 17.80 -20.92
N ALA A 191 6.58 18.38 -19.87
CA ALA A 191 7.30 18.97 -18.76
C ALA A 191 7.99 17.89 -17.93
N ALA A 192 9.23 18.14 -17.49
CA ALA A 192 9.93 17.22 -16.60
C ALA A 192 9.19 17.11 -15.25
N ARG A 193 8.96 15.88 -14.79
CA ARG A 193 8.41 15.60 -13.46
C ARG A 193 9.55 15.29 -12.51
N VAL A 194 9.59 16.02 -11.40
CA VAL A 194 10.55 15.79 -10.33
C VAL A 194 9.81 15.19 -9.15
N TYR A 195 10.23 13.99 -8.76
CA TYR A 195 9.77 13.32 -7.55
C TYR A 195 10.82 13.53 -6.47
N ASP A 196 10.44 14.17 -5.38
CA ASP A 196 11.31 14.40 -4.23
C ASP A 196 10.47 14.36 -2.96
N GLY A 197 11.01 13.77 -1.90
CA GLY A 197 10.31 13.63 -0.64
C GLY A 197 10.47 12.27 0.02
N ASP A 198 10.36 12.27 1.34
CA ASP A 198 10.62 11.13 2.22
C ASP A 198 9.43 10.87 3.13
N ILE A 199 9.31 9.61 3.57
CA ILE A 199 8.38 9.21 4.62
C ILE A 199 9.19 8.85 5.86
N THR A 200 8.91 9.55 6.96
CA THR A 200 9.65 9.40 8.23
C THR A 200 8.68 9.14 9.37
N LEU A 201 8.69 7.91 9.86
CA LEU A 201 7.79 7.31 10.85
C LEU A 201 8.59 6.56 11.95
N TYR A 202 9.58 7.23 12.56
CA TYR A 202 10.36 6.65 13.67
C TYR A 202 9.72 6.90 15.05
N GLY A 203 10.27 6.24 16.08
CA GLY A 203 9.80 6.36 17.47
C GLY A 203 8.59 5.47 17.74
N GLY A 204 7.59 5.99 18.46
CA GLY A 204 6.31 5.35 18.70
C GLY A 204 5.25 5.57 17.61
N THR A 205 5.66 6.16 16.48
CA THR A 205 4.79 6.37 15.31
C THR A 205 4.68 5.11 14.46
N GLY A 206 3.53 4.95 13.83
CA GLY A 206 3.31 3.80 12.96
C GLY A 206 2.11 3.93 12.04
N LEU A 207 2.08 3.01 11.07
CA LEU A 207 0.93 2.71 10.24
C LEU A 207 0.33 1.42 10.78
N ARG A 208 -0.91 1.46 11.24
CA ARG A 208 -1.54 0.31 11.88
C ARG A 208 -2.91 0.03 11.31
N SER A 209 -3.18 -1.24 11.05
CA SER A 209 -4.48 -1.75 10.69
C SER A 209 -4.87 -2.80 11.72
N ILE A 210 -5.90 -2.56 12.54
CA ILE A 210 -6.19 -3.35 13.74
C ILE A 210 -7.08 -4.56 13.43
N VAL A 211 -8.03 -4.42 12.50
CA VAL A 211 -9.00 -5.48 12.13
C VAL A 211 -8.96 -5.70 10.62
N GLY A 212 -7.76 -5.90 10.11
CA GLY A 212 -7.48 -6.03 8.70
C GLY A 212 -7.70 -4.76 7.90
N GLY A 213 -7.30 -4.83 6.63
CA GLY A 213 -7.12 -3.68 5.75
C GLY A 213 -5.65 -3.57 5.39
N ASP A 214 -5.37 -3.42 4.10
CA ASP A 214 -4.01 -3.45 3.58
C ASP A 214 -3.31 -2.11 3.85
N ILE A 215 -1.98 -2.12 3.91
CA ILE A 215 -1.17 -0.90 4.01
C ILE A 215 -0.31 -0.80 2.76
N GLN A 216 -0.48 0.29 2.02
CA GLN A 216 0.28 0.60 0.81
C GLN A 216 1.05 1.89 1.03
N VAL A 217 2.37 1.87 0.76
CA VAL A 217 3.22 3.05 0.95
C VAL A 217 4.09 3.30 -0.28
N LEU A 218 3.99 4.50 -0.84
CA LEU A 218 4.69 4.95 -2.05
C LEU A 218 5.60 6.14 -1.75
N SER A 219 6.87 6.04 -2.13
CA SER A 219 7.86 7.13 -2.04
C SER A 219 8.66 7.24 -3.34
N PRO A 220 8.07 7.78 -4.42
CA PRO A 220 8.69 7.82 -5.74
C PRO A 220 9.92 8.73 -5.87
N GLY A 221 10.11 9.66 -4.94
CA GLY A 221 11.28 10.54 -4.92
C GLY A 221 12.34 10.19 -3.87
N GLY A 222 12.01 9.32 -2.90
CA GLY A 222 12.84 9.21 -1.72
C GLY A 222 12.73 7.91 -0.95
N GLN A 223 13.08 8.01 0.32
CA GLN A 223 13.23 6.89 1.24
C GLN A 223 12.08 6.81 2.24
N GLN A 224 11.93 5.63 2.82
CA GLN A 224 11.02 5.36 3.92
C GLN A 224 11.84 5.01 5.17
N VAL A 225 11.62 5.71 6.27
CA VAL A 225 12.32 5.52 7.54
C VAL A 225 11.31 5.20 8.63
N TYR A 226 11.31 3.97 9.12
CA TYR A 226 10.37 3.50 10.15
C TYR A 226 10.98 3.42 11.54
N GLY A 227 12.30 3.61 11.66
CA GLY A 227 13.00 3.54 12.93
C GLY A 227 14.40 4.12 12.87
N VAL A 228 14.92 4.45 14.04
CA VAL A 228 16.29 4.92 14.26
C VAL A 228 16.99 3.96 15.23
N GLU A 229 18.32 3.99 15.26
CA GLU A 229 19.10 3.19 16.22
C GLU A 229 19.04 3.79 17.63
N GLY A 230 18.97 2.95 18.66
CA GLY A 230 18.96 3.38 20.06
C GLY A 230 17.97 2.62 20.93
N ALA A 231 16.92 3.31 21.37
CA ALA A 231 15.92 2.77 22.29
C ALA A 231 14.88 1.90 21.58
N ALA A 232 14.55 0.76 22.19
CA ALA A 232 13.56 -0.17 21.65
C ALA A 232 12.20 0.56 21.44
N PRO A 233 11.64 0.53 20.23
CA PRO A 233 10.42 1.27 19.95
C PRO A 233 9.20 0.57 20.56
N PRO A 234 8.18 1.33 21.01
CA PRO A 234 7.00 0.77 21.66
C PRO A 234 6.17 -0.12 20.71
N ALA A 235 5.17 -0.83 21.24
CA ALA A 235 4.31 -1.71 20.46
C ALA A 235 3.52 -1.01 19.33
N SER A 236 3.34 0.31 19.44
CA SER A 236 2.66 1.14 18.43
C SER A 236 3.51 1.43 17.18
N ALA A 237 4.83 1.17 17.25
CA ALA A 237 5.76 1.57 16.22
C ALA A 237 5.76 0.65 14.99
N GLY A 238 6.09 1.25 13.84
CA GLY A 238 6.32 0.53 12.59
C GLY A 238 5.07 0.38 11.72
N VAL A 239 5.12 -0.54 10.78
CA VAL A 239 4.02 -0.83 9.84
C VAL A 239 3.43 -2.17 10.21
N VAL A 240 2.21 -2.20 10.74
CA VAL A 240 1.62 -3.43 11.28
C VAL A 240 0.20 -3.62 10.78
N THR A 241 -0.07 -4.79 10.19
CA THR A 241 -1.44 -5.28 9.96
C THR A 241 -1.79 -6.36 10.98
N GLN A 242 -2.95 -6.20 11.61
CA GLN A 242 -3.50 -7.11 12.61
C GLN A 242 -4.80 -7.69 12.05
N GLY A 243 -4.94 -9.01 12.11
CA GLY A 243 -5.92 -9.73 11.29
C GLY A 243 -5.38 -10.02 9.88
N ALA A 244 -6.25 -10.01 8.87
CA ALA A 244 -5.86 -10.20 7.47
C ALA A 244 -5.51 -8.86 6.81
N GLY A 245 -4.30 -8.71 6.27
CA GLY A 245 -3.92 -7.53 5.48
C GLY A 245 -2.51 -7.59 4.92
N GLU A 246 -2.36 -7.23 3.64
CA GLU A 246 -1.05 -7.14 3.00
C GLU A 246 -0.35 -5.81 3.32
N ILE A 247 0.98 -5.83 3.32
CA ILE A 247 1.79 -4.61 3.38
C ILE A 247 2.58 -4.53 2.08
N SER A 248 2.44 -3.43 1.34
CA SER A 248 3.15 -3.21 0.07
C SER A 248 3.85 -1.86 0.08
N LEU A 249 5.18 -1.88 -0.08
CA LEU A 249 6.05 -0.72 0.03
C LEU A 249 6.85 -0.52 -1.24
N TYR A 250 6.89 0.70 -1.74
CA TYR A 250 7.80 1.12 -2.80
C TYR A 250 8.52 2.41 -2.40
N ALA A 251 9.85 2.38 -2.49
CA ALA A 251 10.70 3.55 -2.38
C ALA A 251 11.63 3.62 -3.60
N ARG A 252 11.89 4.83 -4.10
CA ARG A 252 12.94 5.02 -5.10
C ARG A 252 14.31 4.82 -4.47
N ARG A 253 14.55 5.45 -3.32
CA ARG A 253 15.75 5.23 -2.49
C ARG A 253 15.47 4.09 -1.52
N SER A 254 15.94 4.19 -0.28
CA SER A 254 15.96 3.08 0.66
C SER A 254 14.66 2.89 1.45
N ILE A 255 14.44 1.67 1.96
CA ILE A 255 13.48 1.36 3.01
C ILE A 255 14.26 0.98 4.27
N LEU A 256 14.17 1.80 5.31
CA LEU A 256 15.01 1.72 6.50
C LEU A 256 14.17 1.43 7.75
N LEU A 257 14.31 0.24 8.33
CA LEU A 257 13.57 -0.16 9.52
C LEU A 257 14.29 0.22 10.83
N GLY A 258 15.62 0.19 10.87
CA GLY A 258 16.37 0.42 12.11
C GLY A 258 16.01 -0.59 13.20
N GLN A 259 15.45 -0.14 14.33
CA GLN A 259 14.92 -1.03 15.39
C GLN A 259 13.41 -1.29 15.30
N SER A 260 12.74 -0.74 14.28
CA SER A 260 11.31 -0.85 14.07
C SER A 260 10.93 -2.18 13.41
N ARG A 261 9.68 -2.29 12.96
CA ARG A 261 9.12 -3.50 12.37
C ARG A 261 8.19 -3.20 11.19
N ILE A 262 8.13 -4.16 10.27
CA ILE A 262 7.06 -4.31 9.28
C ILE A 262 6.50 -5.70 9.51
N MET A 263 5.23 -5.82 9.87
CA MET A 263 4.69 -7.09 10.31
C MET A 263 3.22 -7.33 9.96
N THR A 264 2.90 -8.57 9.58
CA THR A 264 1.52 -9.07 9.49
C THR A 264 1.28 -10.14 10.56
N THR A 265 0.27 -10.01 11.41
CA THR A 265 0.15 -10.88 12.61
C THR A 265 -0.76 -12.11 12.43
N PHE A 266 -1.69 -12.10 11.49
CA PHE A 266 -2.62 -13.21 11.25
C PHE A 266 -2.78 -13.54 9.75
N GLY A 267 -1.71 -13.34 8.98
CA GLY A 267 -1.65 -13.61 7.55
C GLY A 267 -1.70 -12.35 6.67
N GLY A 268 -1.16 -12.49 5.46
CA GLY A 268 -0.92 -11.39 4.53
C GLY A 268 0.51 -11.41 4.01
N GLY A 269 0.73 -10.97 2.78
CA GLY A 269 2.06 -10.83 2.21
C GLY A 269 2.71 -9.49 2.58
N ILE A 270 4.04 -9.50 2.71
CA ILE A 270 4.84 -8.27 2.70
C ILE A 270 5.58 -8.19 1.38
N LEU A 271 5.36 -7.11 0.63
CA LEU A 271 6.13 -6.72 -0.53
C LEU A 271 6.89 -5.44 -0.20
N ALA A 272 8.21 -5.44 -0.41
CA ALA A 272 9.03 -4.25 -0.30
C ALA A 272 9.91 -4.14 -1.54
N TRP A 273 9.86 -2.98 -2.20
CA TRP A 273 10.67 -2.66 -3.38
C TRP A 273 11.45 -1.37 -3.15
N SER A 274 12.77 -1.45 -3.33
CA SER A 274 13.67 -0.31 -3.38
C SER A 274 14.29 -0.28 -4.78
N ALA A 275 14.14 0.82 -5.51
CA ALA A 275 14.59 0.89 -6.90
C ALA A 275 16.11 1.14 -7.04
N GLU A 276 16.66 2.03 -6.21
CA GLU A 276 18.04 2.51 -6.29
C GLU A 276 18.81 2.35 -4.97
N GLY A 277 18.10 2.12 -3.86
CA GLY A 277 18.70 2.06 -2.51
C GLY A 277 18.60 0.69 -1.85
N ASP A 278 18.79 0.69 -0.53
CA ASP A 278 18.80 -0.52 0.28
C ASP A 278 17.43 -0.81 0.93
N ILE A 279 17.19 -2.09 1.23
CA ILE A 279 16.16 -2.50 2.19
C ILE A 279 16.87 -2.96 3.46
N ASN A 280 16.89 -2.10 4.48
CA ASN A 280 17.40 -2.46 5.80
C ASN A 280 16.28 -3.07 6.63
N ALA A 281 16.26 -4.40 6.76
CA ALA A 281 15.24 -5.16 7.48
C ALA A 281 15.39 -5.14 9.02
N GLY A 282 16.19 -4.21 9.56
CA GLY A 282 16.31 -3.91 10.99
C GLY A 282 17.34 -4.73 11.78
N ARG A 283 17.69 -4.21 12.97
CA ARG A 283 18.60 -4.81 13.98
C ARG A 283 17.95 -4.93 15.37
N GLY A 284 16.64 -4.69 15.49
CA GLY A 284 15.93 -4.72 16.77
C GLY A 284 15.80 -6.13 17.36
N ALA A 285 15.46 -6.22 18.65
CA ALA A 285 15.29 -7.51 19.33
C ALA A 285 14.06 -8.27 18.79
N LYS A 286 14.23 -9.58 18.55
CA LYS A 286 13.14 -10.50 18.13
C LYS A 286 12.01 -10.64 19.16
N THR A 287 12.18 -10.09 20.37
CA THR A 287 11.30 -10.29 21.54
C THR A 287 10.31 -9.15 21.79
N THR A 288 10.27 -8.10 20.96
CA THR A 288 9.35 -6.98 21.19
C THR A 288 7.91 -7.39 20.92
N VAL A 289 7.10 -7.54 21.97
CA VAL A 289 5.70 -7.97 21.89
C VAL A 289 4.81 -6.85 21.34
N VAL A 290 4.07 -7.13 20.27
CA VAL A 290 2.92 -6.35 19.84
C VAL A 290 1.70 -6.81 20.61
N TYR A 291 1.20 -5.92 21.45
CA TYR A 291 -0.03 -6.14 22.20
C TYR A 291 -1.23 -5.63 21.41
N THR A 292 -2.14 -6.53 21.05
CA THR A 292 -3.49 -6.18 20.61
C THR A 292 -4.40 -6.23 21.84
N PRO A 293 -5.09 -5.14 22.21
CA PRO A 293 -6.11 -5.21 23.24
C PRO A 293 -7.18 -6.24 22.84
N PRO A 294 -7.54 -7.20 23.72
CA PRO A 294 -8.52 -8.22 23.40
C PRO A 294 -9.87 -7.59 23.07
N ARG A 295 -10.48 -8.01 21.96
CA ARG A 295 -11.82 -7.56 21.57
C ARG A 295 -12.83 -8.65 21.92
N ARG A 296 -13.86 -8.25 22.68
CA ARG A 296 -15.07 -9.04 22.84
C ARG A 296 -15.92 -8.89 21.59
N VAL A 297 -16.20 -10.00 20.93
CA VAL A 297 -17.07 -10.09 19.77
C VAL A 297 -18.39 -10.69 20.25
N TYR A 298 -19.50 -10.10 19.83
CA TYR A 298 -20.84 -10.65 20.04
C TYR A 298 -21.32 -11.19 18.70
N ASP A 299 -21.84 -12.41 18.68
CA ASP A 299 -22.60 -12.88 17.52
C ASP A 299 -24.03 -12.33 17.55
N THR A 300 -24.78 -12.60 16.48
CA THR A 300 -26.17 -12.16 16.32
C THR A 300 -27.16 -12.77 17.31
N VAL A 301 -26.72 -13.73 18.13
CA VAL A 301 -27.54 -14.44 19.13
C VAL A 301 -27.07 -14.18 20.57
N GLY A 302 -26.06 -13.32 20.76
CA GLY A 302 -25.54 -12.91 22.06
C GLY A 302 -24.40 -13.74 22.63
N ASN A 303 -23.83 -14.68 21.86
CA ASN A 303 -22.64 -15.42 22.31
C ASN A 303 -21.41 -14.51 22.31
N VAL A 304 -20.60 -14.63 23.36
CA VAL A 304 -19.38 -13.84 23.54
C VAL A 304 -18.18 -14.67 23.13
N ALA A 305 -17.47 -14.23 22.09
CA ALA A 305 -16.16 -14.74 21.73
C ALA A 305 -15.09 -13.67 22.01
N LEU A 306 -13.98 -14.04 22.64
CA LEU A 306 -12.78 -13.20 22.64
C LEU A 306 -11.99 -13.48 21.37
N SER A 307 -11.59 -12.43 20.64
CA SER A 307 -10.62 -12.57 19.56
C SER A 307 -9.33 -13.21 20.10
N PRO A 308 -8.76 -14.24 19.44
CA PRO A 308 -7.51 -14.86 19.90
C PRO A 308 -6.39 -13.82 19.97
N ASN A 309 -5.83 -13.63 21.17
CA ASN A 309 -4.64 -12.83 21.40
C ASN A 309 -3.42 -13.74 21.36
N ALA A 310 -2.89 -14.02 20.16
CA ALA A 310 -1.52 -14.45 20.06
C ALA A 310 -0.63 -13.19 20.10
N PRO A 311 0.11 -12.93 21.21
CA PRO A 311 1.12 -11.87 21.18
C PRO A 311 2.11 -12.21 20.07
N SER A 312 2.17 -11.36 19.04
CA SER A 312 3.21 -11.47 18.02
C SER A 312 4.42 -10.67 18.49
N SER A 313 5.59 -11.29 18.56
CA SER A 313 6.83 -10.63 18.97
C SER A 313 7.80 -10.56 17.80
N GLY A 314 8.41 -9.39 17.58
CA GLY A 314 9.41 -9.26 16.53
C GLY A 314 9.86 -7.82 16.27
N ALA A 315 11.10 -7.70 15.80
CA ALA A 315 11.60 -6.52 15.11
C ALA A 315 12.07 -6.95 13.71
N GLY A 316 12.12 -6.01 12.78
CA GLY A 316 12.40 -6.29 11.38
C GLY A 316 11.16 -6.66 10.56
N ILE A 317 11.33 -7.44 9.49
CA ILE A 317 10.25 -7.82 8.56
C ILE A 317 9.77 -9.23 8.91
N ALA A 318 8.49 -9.38 9.27
CA ALA A 318 7.92 -10.65 9.75
C ALA A 318 6.48 -10.91 9.26
#